data_AF-A0A9P5H5B5-F1
#
_entry.id   AF-A0A9P5H5B5-F1
#
_cell.length_a   1.000
_cell.length_b   1.000
_cell.length_c   1.000
_cell.angle_alpha   90.00
_cell.angle_beta   90.00
_cell.angle_gamma   90.00
#
_symmetry.space_group_name_H-M   'P 1'
#
loop_
_entity.id
_entity.type
_entity.pdbx_description
1 polymer ?
#
loop_
_entity_poly.entity_id
_entity_poly.type
_entity_poly.pdbx_seq_one_letter_code
_entity_poly.pdbx_strand_id
1 'polypeptide(L)'
;MASKEMIMHLPRLLIPQRLEAITSVELLWDWEPFLQRGKTSAFSPRSDCDSFQAFLDFIPTAFPKIRSLYVSLQGKMNGYKTSQYPPEPEERFGILEKTIMIPVDNMVRMLGVNVQDISIAIPSSHYYHYRSYAQTMGWTVEQTHKTGQLERHWRPLADCQFRSGYWVPLGQKDLRPTYTPLVLEGAYRNLYGSEEDEDHVLLGLD
;
A
#
# COMPACT_ATOMS: atom_id res chain seq x y z
N MET A 1 -13.86 -2.54 -13.10
CA MET A 1 -12.64 -3.25 -12.68
C MET A 1 -12.63 -4.62 -13.32
N ALA A 2 -11.50 -5.06 -13.88
CA ALA A 2 -11.37 -6.43 -14.36
C ALA A 2 -11.43 -7.40 -13.18
N SER A 3 -12.07 -8.56 -13.36
CA SER A 3 -12.12 -9.58 -12.31
C SER A 3 -10.71 -10.12 -12.05
N LYS A 4 -10.33 -10.25 -10.77
CA LYS A 4 -9.04 -10.86 -10.38
C LYS A 4 -8.86 -12.25 -10.99
N GLU A 5 -9.95 -13.03 -11.09
CA GLU A 5 -9.94 -14.33 -11.77
C GLU A 5 -9.52 -14.20 -13.24
N MET A 6 -10.03 -13.20 -13.95
CA MET A 6 -9.65 -12.98 -15.34
C MET A 6 -8.18 -12.62 -15.46
N ILE A 7 -7.67 -11.77 -14.56
CA ILE A 7 -6.26 -11.37 -14.54
C ILE A 7 -5.36 -12.60 -14.35
N MET A 8 -5.68 -13.44 -13.36
CA MET A 8 -4.94 -14.69 -13.07
C MET A 8 -5.02 -15.73 -14.21
N HIS A 9 -5.93 -15.55 -15.17
CA HIS A 9 -6.09 -16.43 -16.33
C HIS A 9 -5.78 -15.74 -17.66
N LEU A 10 -5.20 -14.53 -17.66
CA LEU A 10 -4.87 -13.78 -18.88
C LEU A 10 -4.10 -14.60 -19.93
N PRO A 11 -3.08 -15.41 -19.56
CA PRO A 11 -2.38 -16.28 -20.50
C PRO A 11 -3.24 -17.28 -21.27
N ARG A 12 -4.42 -17.63 -20.73
CA ARG A 12 -5.39 -18.53 -21.38
C ARG A 12 -6.44 -17.77 -22.19
N LEU A 13 -6.67 -16.50 -21.86
CA LEU A 13 -7.70 -15.66 -22.47
C LEU A 13 -7.18 -14.85 -23.66
N LEU A 14 -5.89 -14.52 -23.66
CA LEU A 14 -5.23 -13.73 -24.69
C LEU A 14 -4.18 -14.56 -25.42
N ILE A 15 -4.05 -14.32 -26.72
CA ILE A 15 -2.94 -14.88 -27.51
C ILE A 15 -1.60 -14.27 -27.05
N PRO A 16 -0.47 -15.00 -27.15
CA PRO A 16 0.83 -14.54 -26.67
C PRO A 16 1.25 -13.16 -27.19
N GLN A 17 0.98 -12.85 -28.46
CA GLN A 17 1.33 -11.56 -29.07
C GLN A 17 0.64 -10.38 -28.37
N ARG A 18 -0.60 -10.59 -27.89
CA ARG A 18 -1.34 -9.54 -27.15
C ARG A 18 -0.80 -9.37 -25.74
N LEU A 19 -0.40 -10.45 -25.07
CA LEU A 19 0.21 -10.37 -23.75
C LEU A 19 1.57 -9.66 -23.80
N GLU A 20 2.38 -9.98 -24.81
CA GLU A 20 3.65 -9.29 -25.04
C GLU A 20 3.50 -7.80 -25.39
N ALA A 21 2.35 -7.40 -25.93
CA ALA A 21 2.06 -6.00 -26.21
C ALA A 21 1.69 -5.21 -24.94
N ILE A 22 1.39 -5.87 -23.82
CA ILE A 22 1.09 -5.20 -22.55
C ILE A 22 2.40 -4.73 -21.92
N THR A 23 2.67 -3.44 -22.06
CA THR A 23 3.87 -2.79 -21.49
C THR A 23 3.57 -1.98 -20.23
N SER A 24 2.30 -1.75 -19.90
CA SER A 24 1.88 -1.05 -18.68
C SER A 24 0.72 -1.77 -18.04
N VAL A 25 0.79 -1.96 -16.72
CA VAL A 25 -0.29 -2.55 -15.93
C VAL A 25 -0.60 -1.64 -14.77
N GLU A 26 -1.84 -1.17 -14.72
CA GLU A 26 -2.41 -0.50 -13.55
C GLU A 26 -3.50 -1.39 -12.99
N LEU A 27 -3.36 -1.73 -11.71
CA LEU A 27 -4.27 -2.64 -11.05
C LEU A 27 -4.63 -2.14 -9.67
N LEU A 28 -5.88 -2.40 -9.30
CA LEU A 28 -6.38 -2.18 -7.96
C LEU A 28 -6.75 -3.53 -7.36
N TRP A 29 -6.13 -3.85 -6.23
CA TRP A 29 -6.26 -5.13 -5.56
C TRP A 29 -7.03 -4.95 -4.25
N ASP A 30 -8.27 -5.43 -4.23
CA ASP A 30 -9.12 -5.44 -3.05
C ASP A 30 -8.73 -6.59 -2.11
N TRP A 31 -8.32 -6.28 -0.89
CA TRP A 31 -7.59 -7.18 -0.01
C TRP A 31 -8.17 -7.16 1.40
N GLU A 32 -8.38 -8.34 1.95
CA GLU A 32 -9.01 -8.60 3.24
C GLU A 32 -8.22 -9.67 4.03
N PRO A 33 -6.92 -9.44 4.29
CA PRO A 33 -5.99 -10.48 4.76
C PRO A 33 -6.33 -11.09 6.12
N PHE A 34 -7.05 -10.36 6.97
CA PHE A 34 -7.29 -10.74 8.36
C PHE A 34 -8.75 -11.12 8.64
N LEU A 35 -9.59 -11.24 7.62
CA LEU A 35 -10.97 -11.70 7.80
C LEU A 35 -11.01 -13.23 7.96
N GLN A 36 -11.51 -13.71 9.09
CA GLN A 36 -11.66 -15.15 9.36
C GLN A 36 -12.73 -15.78 8.45
N ARG A 37 -12.36 -16.85 7.71
CA ARG A 37 -13.32 -17.73 7.02
C ARG A 37 -14.37 -18.21 8.02
N GLY A 38 -15.64 -17.89 7.79
CA GLY A 38 -16.77 -18.41 8.57
C GLY A 38 -17.67 -17.35 9.23
N LYS A 39 -17.27 -16.08 9.30
CA LYS A 39 -18.16 -14.99 9.78
C LYS A 39 -18.77 -14.25 8.59
N THR A 40 -19.86 -14.83 8.07
CA THR A 40 -20.96 -14.24 7.28
C THR A 40 -20.76 -12.81 6.74
N SER A 41 -20.12 -12.70 5.58
CA SER A 41 -20.50 -11.82 4.46
C SER A 41 -19.62 -12.19 3.27
N ALA A 42 -20.17 -12.25 2.06
CA ALA A 42 -19.47 -12.64 0.84
C ALA A 42 -18.05 -12.06 0.75
N PHE A 43 -17.03 -12.92 0.89
CA PHE A 43 -15.65 -12.52 0.64
C PHE A 43 -15.52 -12.09 -0.81
N SER A 44 -14.86 -10.96 -1.04
CA SER A 44 -14.39 -10.62 -2.39
C SER A 44 -13.47 -11.77 -2.84
N PRO A 45 -13.72 -12.44 -3.98
CA PRO A 45 -12.89 -13.55 -4.42
C PRO A 45 -11.41 -13.14 -4.44
N ARG A 46 -10.51 -14.05 -4.02
CA ARG A 46 -9.07 -13.80 -3.98
C ARG A 46 -8.68 -12.57 -3.15
N SER A 47 -9.32 -12.35 -2.01
CA SER A 47 -8.99 -11.26 -1.09
C SER A 47 -8.04 -11.66 0.05
N ASP A 48 -7.65 -12.93 0.15
CA ASP A 48 -6.73 -13.45 1.16
C ASP A 48 -5.24 -13.24 0.80
N CYS A 49 -4.35 -13.52 1.75
CA CYS A 49 -2.89 -13.42 1.58
C CYS A 49 -2.36 -14.38 0.51
N ASP A 50 -2.83 -15.63 0.51
CA ASP A 50 -2.36 -16.66 -0.43
C ASP A 50 -2.64 -16.25 -1.88
N SER A 51 -3.83 -15.70 -2.12
CA SER A 51 -4.25 -15.19 -3.42
C SER A 51 -3.47 -13.98 -3.87
N PHE A 52 -3.10 -13.09 -2.93
CA PHE A 52 -2.25 -11.94 -3.23
C PHE A 52 -0.82 -12.40 -3.57
N GLN A 53 -0.26 -13.34 -2.81
CA GLN A 53 1.05 -13.92 -3.11
C GLN A 53 1.06 -14.61 -4.48
N ALA A 54 0.05 -15.44 -4.76
CA ALA A 54 -0.09 -16.08 -6.07
C ALA A 54 -0.20 -15.06 -7.21
N PHE A 55 -0.86 -13.91 -6.98
CA PHE A 55 -0.90 -12.82 -7.94
C PHE A 55 0.47 -12.19 -8.17
N LEU A 56 1.22 -11.91 -7.10
CA LEU A 56 2.58 -11.38 -7.20
C LEU A 56 3.53 -12.33 -7.95
N ASP A 57 3.46 -13.64 -7.67
CA ASP A 57 4.25 -14.66 -8.36
C ASP A 57 3.86 -14.78 -9.86
N PHE A 58 2.61 -14.47 -10.19
CA PHE A 58 2.09 -14.53 -11.53
C PHE A 58 2.56 -13.35 -12.42
N ILE A 59 2.68 -12.14 -11.87
CA ILE A 59 2.98 -10.91 -12.63
C ILE A 59 4.17 -11.06 -13.60
N PRO A 60 5.36 -11.55 -13.17
CA PRO A 60 6.53 -11.62 -14.07
C PRO A 60 6.30 -12.51 -15.29
N THR A 61 5.51 -13.58 -15.13
CA THR A 61 5.19 -14.53 -16.22
C THR A 61 4.06 -14.03 -17.11
N ALA A 62 3.09 -13.32 -16.53
CA ALA A 62 1.92 -12.83 -17.25
C ALA A 62 2.23 -11.63 -18.15
N PHE A 63 3.19 -10.79 -17.74
CA PHE A 63 3.54 -9.55 -18.42
C PHE A 63 5.04 -9.47 -18.71
N PRO A 64 5.58 -10.33 -19.60
CA PRO A 64 7.03 -10.47 -19.80
C PRO A 64 7.71 -9.23 -20.38
N LYS A 65 6.96 -8.33 -21.02
CA LYS A 65 7.46 -7.07 -21.60
C LYS A 65 6.97 -5.82 -20.85
N ILE A 66 6.54 -5.99 -19.60
CA ILE A 66 6.10 -4.86 -18.77
C ILE A 66 7.24 -3.84 -18.62
N ARG A 67 6.86 -2.57 -18.61
CA ARG A 67 7.74 -1.40 -18.44
C ARG A 67 7.30 -0.54 -17.27
N SER A 68 5.98 -0.46 -17.03
CA SER A 68 5.38 0.23 -15.89
C SER A 68 4.40 -0.69 -15.17
N LEU A 69 4.51 -0.75 -13.84
CA LEU A 69 3.61 -1.51 -12.97
C LEU A 69 3.13 -0.62 -11.83
N TYR A 70 1.82 -0.38 -11.79
CA TYR A 70 1.16 0.26 -10.67
C TYR A 70 0.16 -0.71 -10.03
N VAL A 71 0.31 -0.98 -8.74
CA VAL A 71 -0.63 -1.79 -7.95
C VAL A 71 -1.10 -0.97 -6.76
N SER A 72 -2.38 -0.66 -6.69
CA SER A 72 -3.00 -0.04 -5.51
C SER A 72 -3.67 -1.09 -4.65
N LEU A 73 -3.17 -1.27 -3.43
CA LEU A 73 -3.81 -2.12 -2.45
C LEU A 73 -4.94 -1.34 -1.76
N GLN A 74 -6.09 -1.97 -1.63
CA GLN A 74 -7.23 -1.43 -0.91
C GLN A 74 -8.00 -2.54 -0.19
N GLY A 75 -8.99 -2.19 0.63
CA GLY A 75 -9.87 -3.15 1.30
C GLY A 75 -9.72 -3.16 2.82
N LYS A 76 -10.17 -4.25 3.46
CA LYS A 76 -10.23 -4.35 4.93
C LYS A 76 -8.96 -4.99 5.49
N MET A 77 -7.89 -4.22 5.54
CA MET A 77 -6.60 -4.66 6.11
C MET A 77 -6.51 -4.50 7.64
N ASN A 78 -7.56 -4.01 8.29
CA ASN A 78 -7.64 -3.85 9.75
C ASN A 78 -8.55 -4.92 10.36
N GLY A 79 -8.04 -6.14 10.58
CA GLY A 79 -8.84 -7.28 11.05
C GLY A 79 -8.32 -8.01 12.29
N TYR A 80 -7.43 -7.42 13.07
CA TYR A 80 -7.00 -7.99 14.36
C TYR A 80 -8.16 -7.95 15.37
N LYS A 81 -9.01 -8.98 15.39
CA LYS A 81 -10.11 -9.15 16.36
C LYS A 81 -10.08 -10.50 17.10
N THR A 82 -8.92 -11.15 17.18
CA THR A 82 -8.77 -12.42 17.91
C THR A 82 -8.12 -12.28 19.28
N SER A 83 -7.47 -11.17 19.57
CA SER A 83 -6.98 -10.83 20.92
C SER A 83 -7.85 -9.73 21.51
N GLN A 84 -8.12 -9.80 22.82
CA GLN A 84 -8.74 -8.72 23.58
C GLN A 84 -7.93 -7.42 23.50
N TYR A 85 -6.67 -7.52 23.07
CA TYR A 85 -5.76 -6.42 22.85
C TYR A 85 -5.34 -6.38 21.37
N PRO A 86 -5.54 -5.25 20.67
CA PRO A 86 -4.89 -5.07 19.39
C PRO A 86 -3.38 -5.28 19.51
N PRO A 87 -2.70 -5.90 18.53
CA PRO A 87 -1.24 -5.98 18.54
C PRO A 87 -0.64 -4.57 18.59
N GLU A 88 0.52 -4.44 19.23
CA GLU A 88 1.24 -3.18 19.33
C GLU A 88 1.61 -2.64 17.93
N PRO A 89 1.79 -1.32 17.75
CA PRO A 89 2.09 -0.72 16.44
C PRO A 89 3.28 -1.37 15.70
N GLU A 90 4.32 -1.74 16.43
CA GLU A 90 5.53 -2.39 15.90
C GLU A 90 5.26 -3.82 15.41
N GLU A 91 4.48 -4.59 16.19
CA GLU A 91 4.06 -5.93 15.81
C GLU A 91 3.17 -5.90 14.57
N ARG A 92 2.23 -4.94 14.52
CA ARG A 92 1.39 -4.69 13.33
C ARG A 92 2.23 -4.39 12.11
N PHE A 93 3.19 -3.48 12.23
CA PHE A 93 4.10 -3.15 11.13
C PHE A 93 4.88 -4.38 10.67
N GLY A 94 5.44 -5.16 11.59
CA GLY A 94 6.16 -6.39 11.27
C GLY A 94 5.30 -7.44 10.56
N ILE A 95 4.03 -7.60 10.94
CA ILE A 95 3.08 -8.49 10.24
C ILE A 95 2.83 -7.99 8.82
N LEU A 96 2.58 -6.70 8.64
CA LEU A 96 2.30 -6.11 7.33
C LEU A 96 3.53 -6.14 6.42
N GLU A 97 4.71 -5.88 6.95
CA GLU A 97 5.99 -5.99 6.24
C GLU A 97 6.19 -7.41 5.70
N LYS A 98 5.94 -8.42 6.54
CA LYS A 98 6.01 -9.85 6.16
C LYS A 98 4.94 -10.26 5.15
N THR A 99 3.75 -9.70 5.26
CA THR A 99 2.59 -10.14 4.46
C THR A 99 2.48 -9.39 3.13
N ILE A 100 2.97 -8.15 3.05
CA ILE A 100 2.85 -7.29 1.87
C ILE A 100 4.22 -7.05 1.26
N MET A 101 5.10 -6.37 2.00
CA MET A 101 6.25 -5.72 1.39
C MET A 101 7.34 -6.71 1.02
N ILE A 102 7.61 -7.72 1.84
CA ILE A 102 8.57 -8.79 1.50
C ILE A 102 8.12 -9.56 0.24
N PRO A 103 6.86 -10.03 0.12
CA PRO A 103 6.38 -10.63 -1.12
C PRO A 103 6.49 -9.70 -2.33
N VAL A 104 6.18 -8.42 -2.16
CA VAL A 104 6.33 -7.42 -3.23
C VAL A 104 7.80 -7.26 -3.63
N ASP A 105 8.73 -7.17 -2.68
CA ASP A 105 10.17 -7.09 -2.96
C ASP A 105 10.62 -8.29 -3.81
N ASN A 106 10.16 -9.50 -3.46
CA ASN A 106 10.48 -10.72 -4.20
C ASN A 106 9.95 -10.66 -5.63
N MET A 107 8.70 -10.23 -5.82
CA MET A 107 8.13 -10.02 -7.15
C MET A 107 8.94 -8.98 -7.96
N VAL A 108 9.28 -7.85 -7.35
CA VAL A 108 10.05 -6.79 -8.03
C VAL A 108 11.44 -7.29 -8.45
N ARG A 109 12.09 -8.15 -7.65
CA ARG A 109 13.36 -8.78 -8.01
C ARG A 109 13.25 -9.72 -9.21
N MET A 110 12.11 -10.36 -9.41
CA MET A 110 11.87 -11.28 -10.53
C MET A 110 11.51 -10.58 -11.85
N LEU A 111 11.15 -9.30 -11.80
CA LEU A 111 10.78 -8.55 -13.00
C LEU A 111 11.98 -8.30 -13.91
N GLY A 112 11.77 -8.43 -15.22
CA GLY A 112 12.84 -8.29 -16.22
C GLY A 112 13.42 -6.87 -16.32
N VAL A 113 14.58 -6.76 -16.97
CA VAL A 113 15.36 -5.51 -17.14
C VAL A 113 14.59 -4.33 -17.74
N ASN A 114 13.52 -4.59 -18.49
CA ASN A 114 12.76 -3.57 -19.20
C ASN A 114 11.83 -2.73 -18.29
N VAL A 115 11.62 -3.16 -17.03
CA VAL A 115 10.76 -2.42 -16.10
C VAL A 115 11.48 -1.18 -15.58
N GLN A 116 10.88 -0.03 -15.82
CA GLN A 116 11.43 1.29 -15.51
C GLN A 116 10.68 1.96 -14.36
N ASP A 117 9.37 1.70 -14.23
CA ASP A 117 8.53 2.34 -13.24
C ASP A 117 7.71 1.29 -12.48
N ILE A 118 7.79 1.36 -11.15
CA ILE A 118 7.10 0.44 -10.25
C ILE A 118 6.59 1.25 -9.07
N SER A 119 5.28 1.16 -8.86
CA SER A 119 4.59 1.85 -7.78
C SER A 119 3.60 0.92 -7.10
N ILE A 120 3.76 0.73 -5.79
CA ILE A 120 2.89 -0.12 -4.99
C ILE A 120 2.21 0.74 -3.94
N ALA A 121 0.98 1.16 -4.23
CA ALA A 121 0.25 2.08 -3.37
C ALA A 121 -0.36 1.35 -2.18
N ILE A 122 -0.15 1.90 -0.99
CA ILE A 122 -0.60 1.31 0.29
C ILE A 122 -1.72 2.19 0.89
N PRO A 123 -2.79 1.63 1.48
CA PRO A 123 -3.84 2.43 2.09
C PRO A 123 -3.33 3.39 3.16
N SER A 124 -4.04 4.50 3.32
CA SER A 124 -3.66 5.57 4.24
C SER A 124 -3.43 5.12 5.68
N SER A 125 -4.24 4.17 6.19
CA SER A 125 -4.12 3.63 7.54
C SER A 125 -2.80 2.89 7.82
N HIS A 126 -2.12 2.42 6.77
CA HIS A 126 -0.85 1.69 6.88
C HIS A 126 0.34 2.52 6.38
N TYR A 127 0.09 3.38 5.40
CA TYR A 127 1.12 4.18 4.75
C TYR A 127 1.93 5.04 5.73
N TYR A 128 1.27 5.60 6.76
CA TYR A 128 1.96 6.39 7.79
C TYR A 128 3.12 5.63 8.45
N HIS A 129 2.93 4.34 8.77
CA HIS A 129 3.97 3.52 9.40
C HIS A 129 5.16 3.31 8.47
N TYR A 130 4.91 2.99 7.20
CA TYR A 130 5.97 2.83 6.19
C TYR A 130 6.73 4.13 5.94
N ARG A 131 6.02 5.26 5.86
CA ARG A 131 6.63 6.58 5.71
C ARG A 131 7.53 6.91 6.90
N SER A 132 7.03 6.75 8.13
CA SER A 132 7.82 7.03 9.34
C SER A 132 9.06 6.14 9.40
N TYR A 133 8.93 4.85 9.06
CA TYR A 133 10.07 3.94 8.95
C TYR A 133 11.08 4.39 7.88
N ALA A 134 10.61 4.77 6.69
CA ALA A 134 11.47 5.29 5.63
C ALA A 134 12.24 6.54 6.05
N GLN A 135 11.61 7.46 6.79
CA GLN A 135 12.26 8.65 7.35
C GLN A 135 13.35 8.28 8.36
N THR A 136 13.07 7.35 9.29
CA THR A 136 14.05 6.87 10.26
C THR A 136 15.25 6.20 9.58
N MET A 137 15.02 5.51 8.47
CA MET A 137 16.07 4.86 7.68
C MET A 137 16.81 5.81 6.72
N GLY A 138 16.42 7.09 6.67
CA GLY A 138 17.02 8.09 5.77
C GLY A 138 16.69 7.86 4.29
N TRP A 139 15.61 7.14 3.98
CA TRP A 139 15.17 6.91 2.61
C TRP A 139 14.50 8.16 2.02
N THR A 140 14.43 8.23 0.69
CA THR A 140 13.78 9.33 0.00
C THR A 140 12.27 9.34 0.27
N VAL A 141 11.75 10.47 0.76
CA VAL A 141 10.31 10.67 0.99
C VAL A 141 9.89 11.97 0.30
N GLU A 142 8.93 11.87 -0.61
CA GLU A 142 8.30 12.99 -1.28
C GLU A 142 6.95 13.28 -0.62
N GLN A 143 6.76 14.52 -0.18
CA GLN A 143 5.55 14.96 0.49
C GLN A 143 4.77 15.93 -0.40
N THR A 144 3.44 15.79 -0.42
CA THR A 144 2.57 16.57 -1.30
C THR A 144 2.71 18.07 -1.07
N HIS A 145 2.79 18.52 0.18
CA HIS A 145 2.94 19.95 0.49
C HIS A 145 4.30 20.55 0.06
N LYS A 146 5.32 19.72 -0.23
CA LYS A 146 6.66 20.19 -0.64
C LYS A 146 6.86 20.18 -2.16
N THR A 147 6.17 19.28 -2.85
CA THR A 147 6.46 18.96 -4.27
C THR A 147 5.26 19.12 -5.18
N GLY A 148 4.05 19.26 -4.63
CA GLY A 148 2.79 19.18 -5.38
C GLY A 148 2.45 17.78 -5.91
N GLN A 149 3.32 16.78 -5.66
CA GLN A 149 3.15 15.39 -6.12
C GLN A 149 2.42 14.53 -5.08
N LEU A 150 1.90 13.37 -5.51
CA LEU A 150 1.37 12.37 -4.59
C LEU A 150 2.44 11.95 -3.58
N GLU A 151 2.08 11.93 -2.31
CA GLU A 151 2.99 11.53 -1.24
C GLU A 151 3.48 10.10 -1.46
N ARG A 152 4.80 9.89 -1.40
CA ARG A 152 5.42 8.58 -1.64
C ARG A 152 6.80 8.48 -0.98
N HIS A 153 7.27 7.26 -0.76
CA HIS A 153 8.66 7.02 -0.35
C HIS A 153 9.31 5.99 -1.25
N TRP A 154 10.62 6.12 -1.41
CA TRP A 154 11.45 5.15 -2.12
C TRP A 154 11.72 3.97 -1.19
N ARG A 155 11.41 2.77 -1.67
CA ARG A 155 11.78 1.52 -0.99
C ARG A 155 12.99 0.91 -1.70
N PRO A 156 14.18 0.92 -1.08
CA PRO A 156 15.36 0.34 -1.69
C PRO A 156 15.28 -1.19 -1.68
N LEU A 157 15.85 -1.80 -2.72
CA LEU A 157 16.02 -3.24 -2.84
C LEU A 157 17.50 -3.56 -2.89
N ALA A 158 18.01 -4.14 -1.80
CA ALA A 158 19.32 -4.79 -1.82
C ALA A 158 19.30 -5.98 -2.77
N ASP A 159 20.44 -6.23 -3.40
CA ASP A 159 20.72 -7.40 -4.24
C ASP A 159 19.77 -7.59 -5.43
N CYS A 160 19.20 -6.50 -5.95
CA CYS A 160 18.39 -6.56 -7.17
C CYS A 160 19.23 -6.18 -8.40
N GLN A 161 19.29 -7.09 -9.37
CA GLN A 161 20.18 -6.98 -10.53
C GLN A 161 19.87 -5.77 -11.43
N PHE A 162 18.59 -5.43 -11.61
CA PHE A 162 18.15 -4.50 -12.65
C PHE A 162 17.65 -3.14 -12.12
N ARG A 163 17.52 -2.97 -10.81
CA ARG A 163 17.03 -1.72 -10.18
C ARG A 163 17.42 -1.64 -8.73
N SER A 164 17.43 -0.41 -8.20
CA SER A 164 17.77 -0.13 -6.80
C SER A 164 16.56 -0.11 -5.85
N GLY A 165 15.34 -0.27 -6.35
CA GLY A 165 14.12 -0.15 -5.54
C GLY A 165 12.87 0.15 -6.37
N TYR A 166 11.83 0.61 -5.69
CA TYR A 166 10.56 1.03 -6.27
C TYR A 166 9.85 2.07 -5.39
N TRP A 167 8.84 2.74 -5.94
CA TRP A 167 8.06 3.73 -5.21
C TRP A 167 6.90 3.09 -4.44
N VAL A 168 6.68 3.59 -3.22
CA VAL A 168 5.53 3.26 -2.40
C VAL A 168 4.73 4.54 -2.17
N PRO A 169 3.70 4.81 -2.99
CA PRO A 169 2.83 5.97 -2.80
C PRO A 169 1.75 5.75 -1.73
N LEU A 170 1.27 6.85 -1.17
CA LEU A 170 0.01 6.92 -0.44
C LEU A 170 -1.12 6.54 -1.39
N GLY A 171 -1.76 5.41 -1.12
CA GLY A 171 -2.86 4.86 -1.90
C GLY A 171 -4.22 5.36 -1.46
N GLN A 172 -5.22 4.48 -1.49
CA GLN A 172 -6.59 4.84 -1.14
C GLN A 172 -6.68 5.38 0.30
N LYS A 173 -7.41 6.49 0.46
CA LYS A 173 -7.89 6.95 1.76
C LYS A 173 -8.97 5.99 2.26
N ASP A 174 -8.60 5.13 3.17
CA ASP A 174 -9.51 4.22 3.84
C ASP A 174 -10.03 4.87 5.13
N LEU A 175 -11.22 5.47 5.02
CA LEU A 175 -11.94 5.99 6.18
C LEU A 175 -12.37 4.82 7.07
N ARG A 176 -11.67 4.63 8.19
CA ARG A 176 -12.24 3.93 9.35
C ARG A 176 -11.85 4.61 10.65
N PRO A 177 -12.72 4.56 11.67
CA PRO A 177 -12.35 4.97 13.00
C PRO A 177 -11.18 4.07 13.39
N THR A 178 -10.01 4.66 13.57
CA THR A 178 -9.04 4.13 14.51
C THR A 178 -9.84 3.80 15.76
N TYR A 179 -9.94 2.52 16.13
CA TYR A 179 -10.09 2.18 17.54
C TYR A 179 -8.77 2.65 18.18
N THR A 180 -8.65 3.96 18.38
CA THR A 180 -7.88 4.47 19.49
C THR A 180 -8.65 4.02 20.72
N PRO A 181 -8.04 3.27 21.65
CA PRO A 181 -8.54 3.30 23.01
C PRO A 181 -8.68 4.79 23.37
N LEU A 182 -9.78 5.14 24.02
CA LEU A 182 -10.10 6.47 24.56
C LEU A 182 -9.12 6.90 25.68
N VAL A 183 -7.82 6.75 25.44
CA VAL A 183 -6.72 7.18 26.30
C VAL A 183 -5.67 7.77 25.38
N LEU A 184 -5.86 9.02 24.98
CA LEU A 184 -4.82 10.03 24.70
C LEU A 184 -5.49 11.26 24.06
N GLU A 185 -6.22 12.02 24.89
CA GLU A 185 -6.59 13.42 24.59
C GLU A 185 -5.36 14.34 24.40
N GLY A 186 -4.14 13.86 24.63
CA GLY A 186 -2.90 14.63 24.47
C GLY A 186 -2.15 14.44 23.14
N ALA A 187 -2.42 13.38 22.35
CA ALA A 187 -1.58 13.04 21.20
C ALA A 187 -2.05 13.66 19.87
N TYR A 188 -3.30 14.13 19.80
CA TYR A 188 -3.89 14.67 18.58
C TYR A 188 -3.53 16.14 18.29
N ARG A 189 -3.03 16.90 19.28
CA ARG A 189 -2.61 18.30 19.09
C ARG A 189 -1.36 18.48 18.22
N ASN A 190 -0.57 17.43 18.01
CA ASN A 190 0.69 17.51 17.26
C ASN A 190 0.60 16.99 15.81
N LEU A 191 -0.54 16.43 15.40
CA LEU A 191 -0.69 15.78 14.08
C LEU A 191 -1.38 16.64 13.02
N TYR A 192 -2.06 17.70 13.45
CA TYR A 192 -2.51 18.79 12.60
C TYR A 192 -1.99 20.06 13.27
N GLY A 193 -1.17 20.83 12.56
CA GLY A 193 -0.69 22.11 13.06
C GLY A 193 -1.86 22.95 13.53
N SER A 194 -1.69 23.63 14.66
CA SER A 194 -2.59 24.67 15.14
C SER A 194 -2.74 25.73 14.05
N GLU A 195 -3.85 25.68 13.31
CA GLU A 195 -4.45 26.87 12.71
C GLU A 195 -5.10 27.66 13.85
N GLU A 196 -4.29 28.34 14.65
CA GLU A 196 -4.72 29.45 15.49
C GLU A 196 -3.60 30.49 15.43
N ASP A 197 -3.64 31.32 14.40
CA ASP A 197 -2.93 32.59 14.34
C ASP A 197 -3.68 33.54 13.40
N GLU A 198 -5.00 33.67 13.59
CA GLU A 198 -5.74 34.87 13.17
C GLU A 198 -6.78 35.22 14.24
N ASP A 199 -6.93 36.52 14.48
CA ASP A 199 -7.93 37.19 15.34
C ASP A 199 -7.62 37.42 16.83
N HIS A 200 -6.65 38.31 17.08
CA HIS A 200 -6.75 39.27 18.19
C HIS A 200 -6.52 40.71 17.70
N VAL A 201 -7.55 41.29 17.06
CA VAL A 201 -7.79 42.74 17.06
C VAL A 201 -8.81 43.02 18.16
N LEU A 202 -8.34 43.46 19.32
CA LEU A 202 -9.16 43.99 20.39
C LEU A 202 -9.64 45.40 20.02
N LEU A 203 -10.96 45.58 19.90
CA LEU A 203 -11.66 46.86 19.94
C LEU A 203 -12.51 46.94 21.21
N GLY A 204 -12.46 48.09 21.88
CA GLY A 204 -13.39 48.53 22.96
C GLY A 204 -12.66 48.84 24.26
N LEU A 205 -12.24 50.10 24.50
CA LEU A 205 -12.99 51.18 25.16
C LEU A 205 -13.25 50.93 26.66
N ASP A 206 -12.47 51.62 27.49
CA ASP A 206 -12.96 52.66 28.41
C ASP A 206 -11.91 53.80 28.49
#